data_AF-A0A1I6UZY0-F1
#
_entry.id   AF-A0A1I6UZY0-F1
#
_cell.length_a   1.000
_cell.length_b   1.000
_cell.length_c   1.000
_cell.angle_alpha   90.00
_cell.angle_beta   90.00
_cell.angle_gamma   90.00
#
_symmetry.space_group_name_H-M   'P 1'
#
loop_
_entity.id
_entity.type
_entity.pdbx_description
1 polymer ?
#
loop_
_entity_poly.entity_id
_entity_poly.type
_entity_poly.pdbx_seq_one_letter_code
_entity_poly.pdbx_strand_id
1 'polypeptide(L)' 'MHVNVQLRFNSATGQEAPYYRLKESYRDVRGHVHSLIVLNIGFEPCLKPLQVKRIARALTMRFQ' A
#
# COMPACT_ATOMS: atom_id res chain seq x y z
N MET A 1 2.56 -5.31 -7.87
CA MET A 1 2.11 -4.58 -6.66
C MET A 1 2.88 -3.28 -6.39
N HIS A 2 2.23 -2.26 -5.84
CA HIS A 2 2.77 -0.95 -5.45
C HIS A 2 2.32 -0.56 -4.04
N VAL A 3 3.13 0.29 -3.38
CA VAL A 3 2.76 0.90 -2.08
C VAL A 3 2.18 2.28 -2.31
N ASN A 4 1.00 2.54 -1.74
CA ASN A 4 0.44 3.86 -1.61
C ASN A 4 0.59 4.34 -0.15
N VAL A 5 1.34 5.41 0.04
CA VAL A 5 1.50 6.08 1.34
C VAL A 5 0.84 7.45 1.23
N GLN A 6 -0.12 7.73 2.10
CA GLN A 6 -0.79 9.03 2.17
C GLN A 6 -0.73 9.54 3.61
N LEU A 7 -0.47 10.82 3.81
CA LEU A 7 -0.75 11.44 5.11
C LEU A 7 -2.26 11.50 5.31
N ARG A 8 -2.75 11.03 6.45
CA ARG A 8 -4.16 11.06 6.83
C ARG A 8 -4.28 11.40 8.32
N PHE A 9 -5.38 12.05 8.69
CA PHE A 9 -5.70 12.30 10.09
C PHE A 9 -5.96 10.98 10.83
N ASN A 10 -5.19 10.72 11.89
CA ASN A 10 -5.36 9.59 12.78
C ASN A 10 -6.15 10.03 14.03
N SER A 11 -7.39 9.55 14.16
CA SER A 11 -8.24 9.90 15.30
C SER A 11 -7.73 9.38 16.64
N ALA A 12 -6.90 8.33 16.66
CA ALA A 12 -6.34 7.78 17.89
C ALA A 12 -5.25 8.68 18.50
N THR A 13 -4.52 9.42 17.66
CA THR A 13 -3.43 10.32 18.09
C THR A 13 -3.77 11.80 17.93
N GLY A 14 -4.87 12.13 17.24
CA GLY A 14 -5.28 13.50 16.95
C GLY A 14 -4.35 14.24 15.98
N GLN A 15 -3.54 13.52 15.21
CA GLN A 15 -2.50 14.10 14.34
C GLN A 15 -2.52 13.44 12.95
N GLU A 16 -1.93 14.11 11.96
CA GLU A 16 -1.67 13.48 10.67
C GLU A 16 -0.56 12.43 10.79
N ALA A 17 -0.83 11.24 10.26
CA ALA A 17 0.13 10.14 10.24
C ALA A 17 0.14 9.46 8.86
N PRO A 18 1.25 8.83 8.48
CA PRO A 18 1.30 7.99 7.29
C PRO A 18 0.27 6.84 7.36
N TYR A 19 -0.53 6.72 6.31
CA TYR A 19 -1.50 5.67 6.10
C TYR A 19 -1.08 4.81 4.91
N TYR A 20 -0.89 3.52 5.15
CA TYR A 20 -0.28 2.59 4.22
C TYR A 20 -1.31 1.68 3.56
N ARG A 21 -1.21 1.53 2.23
CA ARG A 21 -1.98 0.57 1.43
C ARG A 21 -1.08 -0.14 0.42
N LEU A 22 -1.26 -1.44 0.28
CA LEU A 22 -0.72 -2.19 -0.85
C LEU A 22 -1.79 -2.29 -1.93
N LYS A 23 -1.43 -1.92 -3.16
CA LYS A 23 -2.31 -1.98 -4.31
C LYS A 23 -1.68 -2.76 -5.45
N GLU A 24 -2.50 -3.41 -6.23
CA GLU A 24 -2.10 -4.10 -7.46
C GLU A 24 -2.85 -3.49 -8.63
N SER A 25 -2.12 -3.20 -9.71
CA SER A 25 -2.72 -2.78 -10.97
C SER A 25 -2.79 -3.98 -11.89
N TYR A 26 -3.94 -4.20 -12.53
CA TYR A 26 -4.14 -5.26 -13.51
C TYR A 26 -4.91 -4.73 -14.71
N ARG A 27 -4.84 -5.46 -15.82
CA ARG A 27 -5.68 -5.18 -16.99
C ARG A 27 -6.79 -6.22 -17.07
N ASP A 28 -8.01 -5.76 -17.33
CA ASP A 28 -9.11 -6.68 -17.63
C ASP A 28 -8.98 -7.27 -19.05
N VAL A 29 -9.89 -8.18 -19.39
CA VAL A 29 -9.95 -8.83 -20.72
C VAL A 29 -10.19 -7.85 -21.88
N ARG A 30 -10.65 -6.62 -21.58
CA ARG A 30 -10.85 -5.54 -22.55
C ARG A 30 -9.68 -4.57 -22.59
N GLY A 31 -8.64 -4.79 -21.79
CA GLY A 31 -7.43 -3.97 -21.71
C GLY A 31 -7.54 -2.75 -20.79
N HIS A 32 -8.64 -2.55 -20.07
CA HIS A 32 -8.75 -1.43 -19.13
C HIS A 32 -7.88 -1.66 -17.90
N VAL A 33 -7.22 -0.60 -17.42
CA VAL A 33 -6.39 -0.65 -16.22
C VAL A 33 -7.26 -0.45 -14.98
N HIS A 34 -7.22 -1.43 -14.09
CA HIS A 34 -7.88 -1.41 -12.79
C HIS A 34 -6.84 -1.40 -11.67
N SER A 35 -7.28 -1.03 -10.46
CA SER A 35 -6.46 -1.10 -9.26
C SER A 35 -7.23 -1.76 -8.12
N LEU A 36 -6.67 -2.82 -7.56
CA LEU A 36 -7.19 -3.51 -6.38
C LEU A 36 -6.38 -3.10 -5.14
N ILE A 37 -7.03 -2.84 -4.01
CA ILE A 37 -6.34 -2.77 -2.72
C ILE A 37 -6.18 -4.21 -2.23
N VAL A 38 -4.94 -4.67 -2.16
CA VAL A 38 -4.60 -6.03 -1.73
C VAL A 38 -4.54 -6.13 -0.21
N LEU A 39 -3.96 -5.10 0.44
CA LEU A 39 -3.88 -5.02 1.89
C LEU A 39 -4.03 -3.57 2.34
N ASN A 40 -4.94 -3.36 3.30
CA ASN A 40 -5.11 -2.09 3.99
C ASN A 40 -4.39 -2.15 5.34
N ILE A 41 -3.13 -1.68 5.37
CA ILE A 41 -2.30 -1.70 6.58
C ILE A 41 -2.76 -0.60 7.55
N GLY A 42 -3.15 0.56 7.01
CA GLY A 42 -3.62 1.68 7.82
C GLY A 42 -2.51 2.46 8.50
N PHE A 43 -2.74 2.91 9.72
CA PHE A 43 -1.75 3.61 10.55
C PHE A 43 -0.90 2.58 11.28
N GLU A 44 0.38 2.47 10.92
CA GLU A 44 1.31 1.55 11.57
C GLU A 44 2.58 2.32 11.98
N PRO A 45 2.67 2.76 13.26
CA PRO A 45 3.74 3.63 13.73
C PRO A 45 5.12 2.97 13.70
N CYS A 46 5.19 1.64 13.74
CA CYS A 46 6.46 0.91 13.70
C CYS A 46 6.99 0.71 12.28
N LEU A 47 6.19 0.97 11.24
CA LEU A 47 6.61 0.80 9.84
C LEU A 47 7.02 2.12 9.22
N LYS A 48 8.27 2.19 8.74
CA LYS A 48 8.73 3.28 7.89
C LYS A 48 8.28 3.05 6.44
N PRO A 49 8.01 4.11 5.65
CA PRO A 49 7.61 3.98 4.25
C PRO A 49 8.57 3.12 3.41
N LEU A 50 9.88 3.20 3.67
CA LEU A 50 10.89 2.40 2.97
C LEU A 50 10.74 0.90 3.26
N GLN A 51 10.37 0.51 4.49
CA GLN A 51 10.16 -0.89 4.85
C GLN A 51 8.93 -1.44 4.12
N VAL A 52 7.83 -0.69 4.06
CA VAL A 52 6.63 -1.10 3.33
C VAL A 52 6.92 -1.27 1.83
N LYS A 53 7.75 -0.40 1.24
CA LYS A 53 8.23 -0.55 -0.15
C LYS A 53 9.04 -1.85 -0.34
N ARG A 54 9.91 -2.21 0.60
CA ARG A 54 10.67 -3.47 0.56
C ARG A 54 9.75 -4.68 0.67
N ILE A 55 8.74 -4.63 1.53
CA ILE A 55 7.71 -5.68 1.65
C ILE A 55 6.97 -5.86 0.33
N ALA A 56 6.47 -4.77 -0.29
CA ALA A 56 5.77 -4.87 -1.58
C ALA A 56 6.65 -5.45 -2.69
N ARG A 57 7.94 -5.09 -2.73
CA ARG A 57 8.91 -5.68 -3.66
C ARG A 57 9.09 -7.18 -3.42
N ALA A 58 9.28 -7.60 -2.17
CA ALA A 58 9.44 -9.02 -1.82
C ALA A 58 8.20 -9.84 -2.17
N LEU A 59 6.99 -9.31 -1.89
CA LEU A 59 5.73 -9.93 -2.27
C LEU A 59 5.56 -10.03 -3.78
N THR A 60 6.04 -9.06 -4.56
CA THR A 60 5.98 -9.11 -6.03
C THR A 60 6.99 -10.11 -6.60
N MET A 61 8.24 -10.08 -6.12
CA MET A 61 9.32 -10.93 -6.62
C MET A 61 9.14 -12.41 -6.28
N ARG A 62 8.40 -12.74 -5.20
CA ARG A 62 8.14 -14.12 -4.81
C ARG A 62 7.34 -14.92 -5.86
N PHE A 63 6.65 -14.24 -6.77
CA PHE A 63 5.82 -14.86 -7.81
C PHE A 63 6.38 -14.66 -9.22
N GLN A 64 7.63 -14.20 -9.34
CA GLN A 64 8.41 -14.20 -10.58
C GLN A 64 9.33 -15.42 -10.60
#